data_AF-A0AAE3SC28-F1
#
_entry.id   AF-A0AAE3SC28-F1
#
_cell.length_a   1.000
_cell.length_b   1.000
_cell.length_c   1.000
_cell.angle_alpha   90.00
_cell.angle_beta   90.00
_cell.angle_gamma   90.00
#
_symmetry.space_group_name_H-M   'P 1'
#
loop_
_entity.id
_entity.type
_entity.pdbx_description
1 polymer ?
#
loop_
_entity_poly.entity_id
_entity_poly.type
_entity_poly.pdbx_seq_one_letter_code
_entity_poly.pdbx_strand_id
1 'polypeptide(L)'
;MLGLGTIAKKIFGTPNDRLVKATLPMIEKINALEVECEALSDEGIKAKTEELAKRATEGESLDALLPEAFANCREAAKRALGLRAFDVQLMGGIFLHQGNISEMKTGEGKTLVATFPAYLNALTGKGVHVVTVNDYLAKRDAEWMSQVFTFLGLTTGVIYPQQPEDEKNAAYRCDVTYATNNELGFDYLRDN
;
A
#
# COMPACT_ATOMS: atom_id res chain seq x y z
N MET A 1 45.29 3.33 -3.06
CA MET A 1 44.86 4.02 -4.30
C MET A 1 43.39 3.74 -4.50
N LEU A 2 42.53 4.76 -4.46
CA LEU A 2 41.12 4.60 -4.82
C LEU A 2 41.05 4.36 -6.33
N GLY A 3 40.67 3.16 -6.76
CA GLY A 3 40.56 2.82 -8.17
C GLY A 3 39.50 3.69 -8.86
N LEU A 4 39.65 3.89 -10.17
CA LEU A 4 38.73 4.65 -11.03
C LEU A 4 37.26 4.26 -10.83
N GLY A 5 36.98 2.97 -10.56
CA GLY A 5 35.63 2.48 -10.25
C GLY A 5 35.06 2.98 -8.92
N THR A 6 35.89 3.17 -7.88
CA THR A 6 35.44 3.70 -6.58
C THR A 6 35.12 5.19 -6.68
N ILE A 7 35.85 5.93 -7.51
CA ILE A 7 35.60 7.35 -7.77
C ILE A 7 34.32 7.51 -8.62
N ALA A 8 34.15 6.71 -9.67
CA ALA A 8 32.93 6.71 -10.49
C ALA A 8 31.67 6.33 -9.68
N LYS A 9 31.74 5.32 -8.80
CA LYS A 9 30.61 4.95 -7.91
C LYS A 9 30.26 6.06 -6.91
N LYS A 10 31.26 6.81 -6.43
CA LYS A 10 31.06 7.93 -5.50
C LYS A 10 30.43 9.16 -6.19
N ILE A 11 30.67 9.34 -7.49
CA ILE A 11 30.12 10.45 -8.29
C ILE A 11 28.74 10.10 -8.87
N PHE A 12 28.55 8.88 -9.39
CA PHE A 12 27.34 8.48 -10.12
C PHE A 12 26.36 7.59 -9.33
N GLY A 13 26.72 7.22 -8.10
CA GLY A 13 25.94 6.32 -7.25
C GLY A 13 25.89 4.88 -7.76
N THR A 14 25.20 4.04 -7.00
CA THR A 14 24.82 2.68 -7.38
C THR A 14 23.57 2.68 -8.28
N PRO A 15 23.26 1.56 -8.98
CA PRO A 15 21.97 1.42 -9.67
C PRO A 15 20.78 1.66 -8.74
N ASN A 16 20.85 1.20 -7.49
CA ASN A 16 19.81 1.44 -6.49
C ASN A 16 19.70 2.92 -6.12
N ASP A 17 20.82 3.64 -6.00
CA ASP A 17 20.80 5.09 -5.72
C ASP A 17 20.07 5.87 -6.82
N ARG A 18 20.19 5.40 -8.07
CA ARG A 18 19.49 6.01 -9.21
C ARG A 18 18.00 5.70 -9.18
N LEU A 19 17.61 4.46 -8.87
CA LEU A 19 16.21 4.08 -8.72
C LEU A 19 15.54 4.85 -7.57
N VAL A 20 16.22 4.96 -6.43
CA VAL A 20 15.76 5.76 -5.28
C VAL A 20 15.56 7.21 -5.70
N LYS A 21 16.55 7.83 -6.35
CA LYS A 21 16.43 9.22 -6.83
C LYS A 21 15.29 9.41 -7.84
N ALA A 22 15.01 8.41 -8.67
CA ALA A 22 13.92 8.47 -9.66
C ALA A 22 12.52 8.54 -9.01
N THR A 23 12.38 8.16 -7.74
CA THR A 23 11.10 8.30 -7.02
C THR A 23 10.84 9.71 -6.48
N LEU A 24 11.88 10.55 -6.33
CA LEU A 24 11.77 11.87 -5.72
C LEU A 24 10.73 12.78 -6.42
N PRO A 25 10.69 12.87 -7.77
CA PRO A 25 9.66 13.67 -8.43
C PRO A 25 8.23 13.17 -8.17
N MET A 26 8.05 11.86 -7.96
CA MET A 26 6.75 11.29 -7.61
C MET A 26 6.35 11.66 -6.18
N ILE A 27 7.30 11.62 -5.24
CA ILE A 27 7.10 12.05 -3.85
C ILE A 27 6.74 13.53 -3.79
N GLU A 28 7.42 14.38 -4.58
CA GLU A 28 7.09 15.81 -4.69
C GLU A 28 5.65 16.03 -5.17
N LYS A 29 5.17 15.26 -6.15
CA LYS A 29 3.77 15.30 -6.60
C LYS A 29 2.79 14.90 -5.50
N ILE A 30 3.08 13.83 -4.76
CA ILE A 30 2.26 13.39 -3.61
C ILE A 30 2.21 14.50 -2.54
N ASN A 31 3.36 15.11 -2.24
CA ASN A 31 3.48 16.16 -1.23
C ASN A 31 2.73 17.43 -1.64
N ALA A 32 2.74 17.79 -2.93
CA ALA A 32 2.01 18.95 -3.44
C ALA A 32 0.49 18.82 -3.28
N LEU A 33 -0.05 17.60 -3.32
CA LEU A 33 -1.48 17.31 -3.16
C LEU A 33 -1.95 17.28 -1.70
N GLU A 34 -1.05 17.47 -0.75
CA GLU A 34 -1.38 17.39 0.69
C GLU A 34 -2.42 18.43 1.10
N VAL A 35 -2.23 19.69 0.70
CA VAL A 35 -3.12 20.80 1.05
C VAL A 35 -4.53 20.56 0.51
N GLU A 36 -4.64 19.99 -0.69
CA GLU A 36 -5.92 19.64 -1.29
C GLU A 36 -6.61 18.52 -0.51
N CYS A 37 -5.89 17.48 -0.12
CA CYS A 37 -6.44 16.37 0.67
C CYS A 37 -6.82 16.79 2.09
N GLU A 38 -6.00 17.64 2.74
CA GLU A 38 -6.28 18.20 4.07
C GLU A 38 -7.58 19.02 4.09
N ALA A 39 -7.90 19.70 2.99
CA ALA A 39 -9.12 20.49 2.85
C ALA A 39 -10.39 19.66 2.64
N LEU A 40 -10.28 18.36 2.31
CA LEU A 40 -11.43 17.48 2.12
C LEU A 40 -12.12 17.15 3.45
N SER A 41 -13.44 16.96 3.44
CA SER A 41 -14.14 16.31 4.55
C SER A 41 -13.85 14.82 4.58
N ASP A 42 -14.24 14.13 5.65
CA ASP A 42 -14.09 12.68 5.76
C ASP A 42 -14.89 11.96 4.66
N GLU A 43 -16.07 12.46 4.30
CA GLU A 43 -16.84 12.00 3.14
C GLU A 43 -16.12 12.33 1.83
N GLY A 44 -15.43 13.47 1.75
CA GLY A 44 -14.61 13.87 0.61
C GLY A 44 -13.47 12.88 0.35
N ILE A 45 -12.84 12.34 1.39
CA ILE A 45 -11.78 11.32 1.27
C ILE A 45 -12.33 10.03 0.65
N LYS A 46 -13.54 9.60 1.03
CA LYS A 46 -14.23 8.44 0.43
C LYS A 46 -14.69 8.70 -1.00
N ALA A 47 -15.27 9.86 -1.26
CA ALA A 47 -15.67 10.26 -2.60
C ALA A 47 -14.48 10.31 -3.57
N LYS A 48 -13.30 10.73 -3.07
CA LYS A 48 -12.05 10.67 -3.84
C LYS A 48 -11.64 9.24 -4.18
N THR A 49 -11.83 8.29 -3.26
CA THR A 49 -11.64 6.87 -3.55
C THR A 49 -12.57 6.37 -4.65
N GLU A 50 -13.86 6.72 -4.61
CA GLU A 50 -14.84 6.35 -5.64
C GLU A 50 -14.47 6.94 -7.02
N GLU A 51 -14.04 8.21 -7.05
CA GLU A 51 -13.55 8.88 -8.26
C GLU A 51 -12.35 8.14 -8.86
N LEU A 52 -11.35 7.81 -8.04
CA LEU A 52 -10.13 7.13 -8.47
C LEU A 52 -10.42 5.68 -8.91
N ALA A 53 -11.31 4.97 -8.23
CA ALA A 53 -11.73 3.61 -8.59
C ALA A 53 -12.47 3.61 -9.95
N LYS A 54 -13.32 4.60 -10.19
CA LYS A 54 -13.97 4.79 -11.49
C LYS A 54 -12.93 5.01 -12.60
N ARG A 55 -11.98 5.92 -12.40
CA ARG A 55 -10.90 6.18 -13.38
C ARG A 55 -10.05 4.93 -13.65
N ALA A 56 -9.71 4.18 -12.61
CA ALA A 56 -8.96 2.92 -12.73
C ALA A 56 -9.73 1.86 -13.56
N THR A 57 -11.03 1.71 -13.30
CA THR A 57 -11.88 0.75 -14.02
C THR A 57 -12.22 1.19 -15.44
N GLU A 58 -12.20 2.50 -15.73
CA GLU A 58 -12.31 3.08 -17.08
C GLU A 58 -11.00 3.01 -17.89
N GLY A 59 -9.90 2.55 -17.29
CA GLY A 59 -8.65 2.22 -17.97
C GLY A 59 -7.49 3.19 -17.76
N GLU A 60 -7.61 4.18 -16.88
CA GLU A 60 -6.47 4.99 -16.45
C GLU A 60 -5.46 4.12 -15.68
N SER A 61 -4.17 4.27 -15.98
CA SER A 61 -3.15 3.43 -15.33
C SER A 61 -2.99 3.78 -13.86
N LEU A 62 -2.74 2.76 -13.02
CA LEU A 62 -2.50 2.97 -11.59
C LEU A 62 -1.27 3.87 -11.34
N ASP A 63 -0.26 3.82 -12.20
CA ASP A 63 0.90 4.72 -12.14
C ASP A 63 0.50 6.21 -12.27
N ALA A 64 -0.51 6.51 -13.09
CA ALA A 64 -1.03 7.86 -13.26
C ALA A 64 -1.86 8.30 -12.04
N LEU A 65 -2.61 7.37 -11.44
CA LEU A 65 -3.42 7.61 -10.24
C LEU A 65 -2.60 7.66 -8.95
N LEU A 66 -1.39 7.10 -8.94
CA LEU A 66 -0.54 6.94 -7.77
C LEU A 66 -0.39 8.23 -6.93
N PRO A 67 -0.08 9.42 -7.49
CA PRO A 67 0.08 10.62 -6.69
C PRO A 67 -1.16 10.97 -5.87
N GLU A 68 -2.32 10.99 -6.52
CA GLU A 68 -3.61 11.31 -5.89
C GLU A 68 -4.00 10.23 -4.88
N ALA A 69 -3.83 8.95 -5.24
CA ALA A 69 -4.16 7.84 -4.37
C ALA A 69 -3.28 7.83 -3.10
N PHE A 70 -1.97 8.05 -3.23
CA PHE A 70 -1.06 8.08 -2.09
C PHE A 70 -1.30 9.31 -1.21
N ALA A 71 -1.62 10.46 -1.79
CA ALA A 71 -1.98 11.65 -1.02
C ALA A 71 -3.27 11.42 -0.21
N ASN A 72 -4.31 10.87 -0.83
CA ASN A 72 -5.58 10.52 -0.18
C ASN A 72 -5.37 9.50 0.96
N CYS A 73 -4.61 8.43 0.69
CA CYS A 73 -4.27 7.41 1.68
C CYS A 73 -3.45 7.98 2.84
N ARG A 74 -2.54 8.93 2.58
CA ARG A 74 -1.74 9.57 3.64
C ARG A 74 -2.62 10.39 4.57
N GLU A 75 -3.56 11.15 4.02
CA GLU A 75 -4.50 11.93 4.82
C GLU A 75 -5.43 11.01 5.62
N ALA A 76 -5.92 9.92 5.02
CA ALA A 76 -6.68 8.91 5.75
C ALA A 76 -5.89 8.29 6.91
N ALA A 77 -4.61 7.94 6.70
CA ALA A 77 -3.75 7.42 7.77
C ALA A 77 -3.52 8.43 8.89
N LYS A 78 -3.34 9.71 8.54
CA LYS A 78 -3.22 10.81 9.50
C LYS A 78 -4.48 10.98 10.33
N ARG A 79 -5.67 10.94 9.71
CA ARG A 79 -6.96 11.09 10.41
C ARG A 79 -7.33 9.88 11.26
N ALA A 80 -7.16 8.67 10.71
CA ALA A 80 -7.55 7.44 11.38
C ALA A 80 -6.58 7.05 12.51
N LEU A 81 -5.26 7.23 12.31
CA LEU A 81 -4.24 6.72 13.23
C LEU A 81 -3.36 7.81 13.86
N GLY A 82 -3.49 9.08 13.43
CA GLY A 82 -2.56 10.13 13.82
C GLY A 82 -1.19 10.02 13.15
N LEU A 83 -1.05 9.17 12.13
CA LEU A 83 0.23 8.85 11.49
C LEU A 83 0.31 9.47 10.09
N ARG A 84 1.03 10.59 9.98
CA ARG A 84 1.41 11.14 8.68
C ARG A 84 2.63 10.41 8.15
N ALA A 85 2.47 9.66 7.06
CA ALA A 85 3.57 8.91 6.46
C ALA A 85 4.72 9.83 5.99
N PHE A 86 5.96 9.39 6.22
CA PHE A 86 7.18 10.06 5.79
C PHE A 86 7.50 9.80 4.31
N ASP A 87 8.32 10.64 3.70
CA ASP A 87 8.73 10.50 2.29
C ASP A 87 9.38 9.14 2.01
N VAL A 88 10.18 8.62 2.95
CA VAL A 88 10.81 7.29 2.84
C VAL A 88 9.78 6.14 2.87
N GLN A 89 8.63 6.36 3.50
CA GLN A 89 7.53 5.40 3.52
C GLN A 89 6.75 5.44 2.21
N LEU A 90 6.49 6.63 1.67
CA LEU A 90 5.91 6.79 0.33
C LEU A 90 6.80 6.15 -0.73
N MET A 91 8.12 6.35 -0.64
CA MET A 91 9.11 5.68 -1.48
C MET A 91 9.00 4.16 -1.42
N GLY A 92 8.89 3.60 -0.20
CA GLY A 92 8.68 2.17 0.00
C GLY A 92 7.42 1.66 -0.68
N GLY A 93 6.31 2.40 -0.53
CA GLY A 93 5.04 2.08 -1.18
C GLY A 93 5.11 2.12 -2.71
N ILE A 94 5.84 3.10 -3.29
CA ILE A 94 6.08 3.19 -4.74
C ILE A 94 6.81 1.95 -5.25
N PHE A 95 7.89 1.54 -4.57
CA PHE A 95 8.63 0.35 -4.97
C PHE A 95 7.80 -0.93 -4.86
N LEU A 96 6.96 -1.06 -3.83
CA LEU A 96 6.04 -2.19 -3.68
C LEU A 96 5.01 -2.22 -4.80
N HIS A 97 4.42 -1.07 -5.17
CA HIS A 97 3.50 -0.98 -6.31
C HIS A 97 4.16 -1.42 -7.62
N GLN A 98 5.43 -1.06 -7.81
CA GLN A 98 6.23 -1.46 -8.98
C GLN A 98 6.67 -2.93 -8.96
N GLY A 99 6.23 -3.74 -7.99
CA GLY A 99 6.59 -5.16 -7.88
C GLY A 99 8.01 -5.43 -7.37
N ASN A 100 8.65 -4.45 -6.72
CA ASN A 100 9.97 -4.61 -6.13
C ASN A 100 9.89 -5.00 -4.64
N ILE A 101 11.02 -5.47 -4.11
CA ILE A 101 11.22 -5.63 -2.67
C ILE A 101 11.67 -4.27 -2.10
N SER A 102 10.91 -3.72 -1.15
CA SER A 102 11.32 -2.54 -0.40
C SER A 102 12.03 -2.96 0.90
N GLU A 103 13.37 -2.90 0.91
CA GLU A 103 14.15 -3.15 2.13
C GLU A 103 14.08 -1.94 3.05
N MET A 104 13.33 -2.09 4.15
CA MET A 104 13.18 -1.06 5.17
C MET A 104 13.59 -1.61 6.53
N LYS A 105 14.38 -0.83 7.28
CA LYS A 105 14.84 -1.23 8.62
C LYS A 105 13.68 -1.41 9.59
N THR A 106 13.91 -2.15 10.66
CA THR A 106 12.93 -2.28 11.75
C THR A 106 12.69 -0.92 12.38
N GLY A 107 11.42 -0.56 12.60
CA GLY A 107 11.02 0.75 13.09
C GLY A 107 10.59 1.74 12.01
N GLU A 108 10.89 1.51 10.74
CA GLU A 108 10.53 2.42 9.63
C GLU A 108 9.03 2.41 9.26
N GLY A 109 8.18 1.69 10.00
CA GLY A 109 6.73 1.66 9.79
C GLY A 109 6.26 0.85 8.58
N LYS A 110 6.88 -0.31 8.32
CA LYS A 110 6.53 -1.23 7.21
C LYS A 110 5.03 -1.56 7.11
N THR A 111 4.34 -1.73 8.24
CA THR A 111 2.90 -2.03 8.26
C THR A 111 2.08 -0.88 7.67
N LEU A 112 2.40 0.37 8.02
CA LEU A 112 1.76 1.55 7.43
C LEU A 112 2.13 1.70 5.95
N VAL A 113 3.37 1.41 5.57
CA VAL A 113 3.80 1.47 4.16
C VAL A 113 2.96 0.57 3.26
N ALA A 114 2.57 -0.62 3.74
CA ALA A 114 1.78 -1.56 2.97
C ALA A 114 0.37 -1.05 2.61
N THR A 115 -0.18 -0.08 3.35
CA THR A 115 -1.53 0.44 3.06
C THR A 115 -1.58 1.22 1.74
N PHE A 116 -0.51 1.90 1.38
CA PHE A 116 -0.44 2.73 0.17
C PHE A 116 -0.56 1.92 -1.13
N PRO A 117 0.31 0.93 -1.42
CA PRO A 117 0.15 0.10 -2.60
C PRO A 117 -1.09 -0.80 -2.50
N ALA A 118 -1.51 -1.24 -1.30
CA ALA A 118 -2.73 -2.01 -1.16
C ALA A 118 -3.96 -1.19 -1.57
N TYR A 119 -4.08 0.04 -1.09
CA TYR A 119 -5.13 0.98 -1.47
C TYR A 119 -5.15 1.23 -2.98
N LEU A 120 -4.00 1.62 -3.56
CA LEU A 120 -3.91 1.93 -5.00
C LEU A 120 -4.32 0.73 -5.87
N ASN A 121 -3.84 -0.47 -5.57
CA ASN A 121 -4.17 -1.65 -6.37
C ASN A 121 -5.62 -2.14 -6.15
N ALA A 122 -6.16 -1.94 -4.95
CA ALA A 122 -7.55 -2.28 -4.62
C ALA A 122 -8.57 -1.45 -5.41
N LEU A 123 -8.21 -0.26 -5.91
CA LEU A 123 -9.07 0.57 -6.78
C LEU A 123 -9.55 -0.16 -8.05
N THR A 124 -8.88 -1.24 -8.45
CA THR A 124 -9.29 -2.06 -9.60
C THR A 124 -10.46 -3.01 -9.29
N GLY A 125 -10.85 -3.16 -8.02
CA GLY A 125 -11.89 -4.09 -7.58
C GLY A 125 -11.49 -5.58 -7.65
N LYS A 126 -10.20 -5.89 -7.82
CA LYS A 126 -9.69 -7.27 -7.95
C LYS A 126 -9.22 -7.90 -6.64
N GLY A 127 -9.27 -7.14 -5.55
CA GLY A 127 -8.73 -7.53 -4.25
C GLY A 127 -7.21 -7.43 -4.17
N VAL A 128 -6.68 -7.27 -2.95
CA VAL A 128 -5.24 -7.30 -2.65
C VAL A 128 -4.99 -8.25 -1.49
N HIS A 129 -4.02 -9.16 -1.63
CA HIS A 129 -3.58 -10.03 -0.54
C HIS A 129 -2.34 -9.47 0.16
N VAL A 130 -2.45 -9.17 1.45
CA VAL A 130 -1.33 -8.78 2.31
C VAL A 130 -0.89 -9.98 3.14
N VAL A 131 0.31 -10.50 2.85
CA VAL A 131 0.80 -11.75 3.45
C VAL A 131 1.72 -11.46 4.63
N THR A 132 1.46 -12.12 5.76
CA THR A 132 2.30 -12.06 6.96
C THR A 132 2.84 -13.45 7.32
N VAL A 133 3.75 -13.50 8.30
CA VAL A 133 4.42 -14.75 8.69
C VAL A 133 3.61 -15.62 9.66
N ASN A 134 2.58 -15.09 10.31
CA ASN A 134 1.72 -15.85 11.22
C ASN A 134 0.35 -15.18 11.41
N ASP A 135 -0.62 -15.94 11.91
CA ASP A 135 -2.02 -15.49 12.03
C ASP A 135 -2.19 -14.34 13.03
N TYR A 136 -1.32 -14.27 14.05
CA TYR A 136 -1.33 -13.16 15.01
C TYR A 136 -1.03 -11.83 14.29
N LEU A 137 0.00 -11.79 13.44
CA LEU A 137 0.34 -10.60 12.68
C LEU A 137 -0.71 -10.30 11.62
N ALA A 138 -1.26 -11.31 10.94
CA ALA A 138 -2.35 -11.12 9.99
C ALA A 138 -3.56 -10.43 10.65
N LYS A 139 -4.00 -10.94 11.81
CA LYS A 139 -5.14 -10.38 12.57
C LYS A 139 -4.83 -8.99 13.10
N ARG A 140 -3.68 -8.81 13.77
CA ARG A 140 -3.28 -7.52 14.32
C ARG A 140 -3.17 -6.45 13.23
N ASP A 141 -2.53 -6.76 12.11
CA ASP A 141 -2.30 -5.79 11.05
C ASP A 141 -3.60 -5.48 10.30
N ALA A 142 -4.48 -6.48 10.11
CA ALA A 142 -5.83 -6.26 9.58
C ALA A 142 -6.65 -5.35 10.50
N GLU A 143 -6.74 -5.65 11.79
CA GLU A 143 -7.47 -4.83 12.77
C GLU A 143 -6.94 -3.40 12.81
N TRP A 144 -5.62 -3.22 12.80
CA TRP A 144 -5.02 -1.90 12.89
C TRP A 144 -5.17 -1.10 11.58
N MET A 145 -4.83 -1.68 10.43
CA MET A 145 -4.86 -0.97 9.14
C MET A 145 -6.26 -0.87 8.55
N SER A 146 -7.22 -1.71 8.98
CA SER A 146 -8.64 -1.57 8.59
C SER A 146 -9.22 -0.21 8.95
N GLN A 147 -8.69 0.48 9.97
CA GLN A 147 -9.10 1.84 10.31
C GLN A 147 -8.79 2.82 9.17
N VAL A 148 -7.63 2.66 8.52
CA VAL A 148 -7.24 3.47 7.35
C VAL A 148 -8.09 3.10 6.14
N PHE A 149 -8.24 1.79 5.86
CA PHE A 149 -9.03 1.32 4.72
C PHE A 149 -10.51 1.71 4.85
N THR A 150 -11.11 1.60 6.04
CA THR A 150 -12.49 2.02 6.32
C THR A 150 -12.66 3.53 6.14
N PHE A 151 -11.65 4.31 6.54
CA PHE A 151 -11.65 5.76 6.33
C PHE A 151 -11.65 6.11 4.83
N LEU A 152 -10.94 5.33 4.02
CA LEU A 152 -10.94 5.40 2.55
C LEU A 152 -12.18 4.75 1.91
N GLY A 153 -13.10 4.16 2.68
CA GLY A 153 -14.29 3.49 2.16
C GLY A 153 -14.04 2.09 1.60
N LEU A 154 -12.89 1.49 1.88
CA LEU A 154 -12.56 0.11 1.52
C LEU A 154 -12.87 -0.87 2.66
N THR A 155 -13.09 -2.12 2.28
CA THR A 155 -13.31 -3.25 3.19
C THR A 155 -12.02 -4.03 3.45
N THR A 156 -11.92 -4.65 4.62
CA THR A 156 -10.75 -5.46 5.01
C THR A 156 -11.18 -6.81 5.57
N GLY A 157 -10.64 -7.88 5.02
CA GLY A 157 -10.83 -9.26 5.47
C GLY A 157 -9.55 -9.85 6.07
N VAL A 158 -9.70 -10.92 6.85
CA VAL A 158 -8.57 -11.72 7.35
C VAL A 158 -8.87 -13.21 7.23
N ILE A 159 -7.88 -13.97 6.77
CA ILE A 159 -7.92 -15.43 6.66
C ILE A 159 -7.14 -16.04 7.82
N TYR A 160 -7.72 -17.06 8.45
CA TYR A 160 -7.08 -17.81 9.52
C TYR A 160 -7.47 -19.31 9.52
N PRO A 161 -6.69 -20.18 10.21
CA PRO A 161 -6.95 -21.62 10.20
C PRO A 161 -8.33 -21.98 10.75
N GLN A 162 -8.98 -22.98 10.13
CA GLN A 162 -10.29 -23.50 10.53
C GLN A 162 -11.42 -22.44 10.50
N GLN A 163 -11.23 -21.35 9.75
CA GLN A 163 -12.28 -20.36 9.52
C GLN A 163 -13.46 -21.00 8.77
N PRO A 164 -14.71 -20.73 9.18
CA PRO A 164 -15.90 -21.15 8.45
C PRO A 164 -15.86 -20.71 6.98
N GLU A 165 -16.36 -21.56 6.08
CA GLU A 165 -16.27 -21.36 4.64
C GLU A 165 -16.99 -20.08 4.17
N ASP A 166 -18.13 -19.75 4.77
CA ASP A 166 -18.87 -18.52 4.49
C ASP A 166 -18.10 -17.27 4.93
N GLU A 167 -17.45 -17.33 6.10
CA GLU A 167 -16.61 -16.23 6.61
C GLU A 167 -15.36 -16.05 5.76
N LYS A 168 -14.71 -17.15 5.36
CA LYS A 168 -13.54 -17.16 4.48
C LYS A 168 -13.87 -16.56 3.10
N ASN A 169 -15.00 -16.96 2.52
CA ASN A 169 -15.49 -16.38 1.27
C ASN A 169 -15.82 -14.90 1.39
N ALA A 170 -16.37 -14.46 2.53
CA ALA A 170 -16.60 -13.04 2.78
C ALA A 170 -15.28 -12.26 2.88
N ALA A 171 -14.26 -12.82 3.53
CA ALA A 171 -12.93 -12.21 3.65
C ALA A 171 -12.26 -12.03 2.27
N TYR A 172 -12.28 -13.05 1.41
CA TYR A 172 -11.72 -12.94 0.05
C TYR A 172 -12.45 -11.95 -0.87
N ARG A 173 -13.71 -11.59 -0.54
CA ARG A 173 -14.47 -10.57 -1.27
C ARG A 173 -14.16 -9.15 -0.81
N CYS A 174 -13.37 -8.97 0.25
CA CYS A 174 -12.92 -7.65 0.67
C CYS A 174 -11.89 -7.06 -0.31
N ASP A 175 -11.83 -5.74 -0.35
CA ASP A 175 -10.88 -4.99 -1.17
C ASP A 175 -9.42 -5.31 -0.79
N VAL A 176 -9.18 -5.53 0.51
CA VAL A 176 -7.89 -5.97 1.06
C VAL A 176 -8.09 -7.17 1.98
N THR A 177 -7.33 -8.23 1.75
CA THR A 177 -7.37 -9.47 2.55
C THR A 177 -6.01 -9.73 3.17
N TYR A 178 -5.96 -9.85 4.49
CA TYR A 178 -4.75 -10.27 5.22
C TYR A 178 -4.75 -11.78 5.41
N ALA A 179 -3.59 -12.42 5.22
CA ALA A 179 -3.48 -13.87 5.37
C ALA A 179 -2.03 -14.29 5.69
N THR A 180 -1.85 -15.58 5.96
CA THR A 180 -0.53 -16.22 5.90
C THR A 180 -0.35 -16.90 4.55
N ASN A 181 0.91 -17.16 4.18
CA ASN A 181 1.23 -17.91 2.96
C ASN A 181 0.62 -19.32 2.96
N ASN A 182 0.59 -19.98 4.12
CA ASN A 182 0.03 -21.32 4.27
C ASN A 182 -1.47 -21.32 3.96
N GLU A 183 -2.23 -20.40 4.53
CA GLU A 183 -3.68 -20.32 4.29
C GLU A 183 -3.99 -20.05 2.82
N LEU A 184 -3.33 -19.06 2.20
CA LEU A 184 -3.52 -18.78 0.77
C LEU A 184 -3.19 -20.00 -0.10
N GLY A 185 -2.10 -20.71 0.23
CA GLY A 185 -1.69 -21.91 -0.50
C GLY A 185 -2.68 -23.06 -0.36
N PHE A 186 -3.17 -23.32 0.85
CA PHE A 186 -4.16 -24.37 1.09
C PHE A 186 -5.54 -24.04 0.52
N ASP A 187 -5.94 -22.77 0.52
CA ASP A 187 -7.20 -22.32 -0.08
C ASP A 187 -7.16 -22.51 -1.60
N TYR A 188 -6.08 -22.06 -2.24
CA TYR A 188 -5.88 -22.31 -3.67
C TYR A 188 -5.92 -23.82 -4.01
N LEU A 189 -5.32 -24.68 -3.19
CA LEU A 189 -5.36 -26.13 -3.41
C LEU A 189 -6.75 -26.75 -3.17
N ARG A 190 -7.61 -26.14 -2.35
CA ARG A 190 -8.99 -26.59 -2.12
C ARG A 190 -9.95 -26.15 -3.22
N ASP A 191 -9.65 -25.03 -3.88
CA ASP A 191 -10.45 -24.48 -4.97
C ASP A 191 -10.30 -25.24 -6.29
N ASN A 192 -9.31 -26.15 -6.41
CA ASN A 192 -8.96 -26.88 -7.64
C ASN A 192 -9.02 -28.41 -7.45
#